data_AF-A0A2E8XGR8-F1
#
_entry.id   AF-A0A2E8XGR8-F1
#
_cell.length_a   1.000
_cell.length_b   1.000
_cell.length_c   1.000
_cell.angle_alpha   90.00
_cell.angle_beta   90.00
_cell.angle_gamma   90.00
#
_symmetry.space_group_name_H-M   'P 1'
#
loop_
_entity.id
_entity.type
_entity.pdbx_description
1 polymer ?
#
loop_
_entity_poly.entity_id
_entity_poly.type
_entity_poly.pdbx_seq_one_letter_code
_entity_poly.pdbx_strand_id
1 'polypeptide(L)'
;MEMNLGIFGVSLIVDGHIFPKSPAEIFAEGSHNAVPLIAGVNDGEGLFFIRPGSTFETVEEQRAARVEEFGEHAGNLLDMYVAGSDEDVFNIEVDYNTDSWFARPTREILNAMARTNEDSYMYLFTRNLGNPEERSPHAMELMYVFNTLPSGTSDEDWEIAKLMNDYWVEFAKSGTPNNNELPQWPVYDIEQETHQIIGVEVKQGAQFRTQELNELDRYFDDRYNSAR
;
A
#
# COMPACT_ATOMS: atom_id res chain seq x y z
N MET A 1 18.81 -12.89 -5.18
CA MET A 1 19.35 -12.37 -3.91
C MET A 1 18.16 -12.20 -2.97
N GLU A 2 18.11 -12.94 -1.86
CA GLU A 2 17.00 -12.80 -0.91
C GLU A 2 17.08 -11.42 -0.26
N MET A 3 16.02 -10.61 -0.39
CA MET A 3 15.82 -9.48 0.52
C MET A 3 15.48 -10.08 1.89
N ASN A 4 16.52 -10.31 2.69
CA ASN A 4 16.36 -10.75 4.06
C ASN A 4 15.86 -9.54 4.87
N LEU A 5 14.55 -9.33 4.88
CA LEU A 5 13.89 -8.28 5.65
C LEU A 5 13.97 -8.53 7.17
N GLY A 6 14.60 -9.63 7.65
CA GLY A 6 14.90 -9.88 9.06
C GLY A 6 13.70 -10.05 10.00
N ILE A 7 12.48 -9.74 9.55
CA ILE A 7 11.26 -9.73 10.38
C ILE A 7 10.65 -11.13 10.50
N PHE A 8 10.89 -12.02 9.52
CA PHE A 8 10.34 -13.37 9.52
C PHE A 8 11.45 -14.40 9.30
N GLY A 9 11.59 -15.34 10.24
CA GLY A 9 12.62 -16.39 10.20
C GLY A 9 12.42 -17.46 9.12
N VAL A 10 11.41 -17.30 8.26
CA VAL A 10 11.09 -18.18 7.13
C VAL A 10 10.55 -17.31 5.99
N SER A 11 11.06 -17.51 4.78
CA SER A 11 10.62 -16.85 3.55
C SER A 11 10.05 -17.86 2.53
N LEU A 12 9.19 -17.39 1.63
CA LEU A 12 8.84 -18.14 0.44
C LEU A 12 10.04 -18.12 -0.52
N ILE A 13 10.30 -19.25 -1.18
CA ILE A 13 11.38 -19.39 -2.17
C ILE A 13 10.80 -19.77 -3.53
N VAL A 14 11.53 -19.45 -4.59
CA VAL A 14 11.28 -19.97 -5.94
C VAL A 14 11.73 -21.43 -5.94
N ASP A 15 10.79 -22.34 -5.69
CA ASP A 15 11.01 -23.79 -5.56
C ASP A 15 10.90 -24.52 -6.91
N GLY A 16 10.42 -23.84 -7.96
CA GLY A 16 10.18 -24.47 -9.26
C GLY A 16 8.89 -25.29 -9.32
N HIS A 17 8.09 -25.32 -8.24
CA HIS A 17 6.85 -26.11 -8.17
C HIS A 17 5.64 -25.25 -7.78
N ILE A 18 5.62 -24.69 -6.57
CA ILE A 18 4.59 -23.73 -6.14
C ILE A 18 4.86 -22.37 -6.81
N PHE A 19 6.11 -21.91 -6.75
CA PHE A 19 6.60 -20.71 -7.42
C PHE A 19 7.59 -21.11 -8.51
N PRO A 20 7.12 -21.27 -9.78
CA PRO A 20 8.00 -21.64 -10.88
C PRO A 20 8.99 -20.52 -11.27
N LYS A 21 8.67 -19.27 -10.91
CA LYS A 21 9.47 -18.06 -11.09
C LYS A 21 9.25 -17.13 -9.90
N SER A 22 10.03 -16.05 -9.80
CA SER A 22 9.74 -15.01 -8.82
C SER A 22 8.38 -14.34 -9.13
N PRO A 23 7.63 -13.87 -8.11
CA PRO A 23 6.39 -13.13 -8.34
C PRO A 23 6.57 -11.95 -9.31
N ALA A 24 7.66 -11.19 -9.18
CA ALA A 24 7.99 -10.08 -10.07
C ALA A 24 8.03 -10.52 -11.55
N GLU A 25 8.67 -11.66 -11.85
CA GLU A 25 8.71 -12.19 -13.23
C GLU A 25 7.34 -12.67 -13.71
N ILE A 26 6.55 -13.33 -12.84
CA ILE A 26 5.19 -13.81 -13.19
C ILE A 26 4.28 -12.64 -13.55
N PHE A 27 4.31 -11.56 -12.76
CA PHE A 27 3.51 -10.36 -13.04
C PHE A 27 4.04 -9.58 -14.24
N ALA A 28 5.36 -9.43 -14.39
CA ALA A 28 5.98 -8.72 -15.53
C ALA A 28 5.70 -9.39 -16.88
N GLU A 29 5.70 -10.73 -16.93
CA GLU A 29 5.39 -11.50 -18.14
C GLU A 29 3.89 -11.69 -18.40
N GLY A 30 3.04 -11.29 -17.44
CA GLY A 30 1.58 -11.46 -17.55
C GLY A 30 1.11 -12.91 -17.39
N SER A 31 1.91 -13.79 -16.77
CA SER A 31 1.56 -15.21 -16.58
C SER A 31 0.80 -15.48 -15.28
N HIS A 32 0.27 -14.44 -14.62
CA HIS A 32 -0.62 -14.53 -13.47
C HIS A 32 -2.06 -14.82 -13.93
N ASN A 33 -2.92 -15.22 -12.99
CA ASN A 33 -4.34 -15.38 -13.30
C ASN A 33 -4.99 -14.01 -13.54
N ALA A 34 -5.65 -13.85 -14.68
CA ALA A 34 -6.53 -12.73 -14.92
C ALA A 34 -7.87 -12.98 -14.20
N VAL A 35 -8.12 -12.23 -13.14
CA VAL A 35 -9.38 -12.21 -12.38
C VAL A 35 -9.69 -10.76 -11.98
N PRO A 36 -10.95 -10.40 -11.72
CA PRO A 36 -11.23 -9.10 -11.10
C PRO A 36 -10.48 -8.96 -9.78
N LEU A 37 -10.01 -7.75 -9.47
CA LEU A 37 -9.22 -7.48 -8.25
C LEU A 37 -9.72 -6.25 -7.50
N ILE A 38 -9.92 -6.38 -6.17
CA ILE A 38 -9.85 -5.24 -5.25
C ILE A 38 -8.52 -5.33 -4.50
N ALA A 39 -7.76 -4.24 -4.49
CA ALA A 39 -6.58 -4.08 -3.66
C ALA A 39 -6.53 -2.66 -3.09
N GLY A 40 -5.80 -2.43 -2.02
CA GLY A 40 -5.72 -1.11 -1.43
C GLY A 40 -4.78 -1.05 -0.25
N VAL A 41 -4.68 0.15 0.31
CA VAL A 41 -3.82 0.45 1.45
C VAL A 41 -4.52 1.42 2.39
N ASN A 42 -4.05 1.45 3.63
CA ASN A 42 -4.29 2.54 4.56
C ASN A 42 -3.35 3.72 4.23
N ASP A 43 -3.77 4.95 4.51
CA ASP A 43 -2.94 6.15 4.23
C ASP A 43 -1.73 6.32 5.17
N GLY A 44 -1.65 5.51 6.23
CA GLY A 44 -0.54 5.52 7.19
C GLY A 44 -0.10 4.12 7.64
N GLU A 45 -0.03 3.14 6.74
CA GLU A 45 0.35 1.74 7.04
C GLU A 45 1.54 1.63 8.01
N GLY A 46 2.57 2.45 7.80
CA GLY A 46 3.79 2.49 8.61
C GLY A 46 3.56 2.76 10.10
N LEU A 47 2.46 3.41 10.50
CA LEU A 47 2.15 3.74 11.89
C LEU A 47 2.01 2.50 12.80
N PHE A 48 1.72 1.33 12.24
CA PHE A 48 1.66 0.09 13.02
C PHE A 48 3.06 -0.43 13.41
N PHE A 49 4.03 -0.22 12.52
CA PHE A 49 5.39 -0.77 12.63
C PHE A 49 6.37 0.22 13.25
N ILE A 50 6.18 1.50 12.98
CA ILE A 50 7.02 2.58 13.45
C ILE A 50 6.33 3.27 14.61
N ARG A 51 6.95 3.24 15.80
CA ARG A 51 6.47 3.96 16.99
C ARG A 51 7.41 5.09 17.37
N PRO A 52 6.92 6.19 17.97
CA PRO A 52 7.79 7.21 18.53
C PRO A 52 8.82 6.60 19.49
N GLY A 53 10.10 6.95 19.33
CA GLY A 53 11.22 6.41 20.10
C GLY A 53 11.65 4.99 19.73
N SER A 54 11.11 4.40 18.66
CA SER A 54 11.54 3.08 18.12
C SER A 54 12.15 3.18 16.72
N THR A 55 12.37 4.40 16.24
CA THR A 55 13.07 4.71 15.00
C THR A 55 14.22 5.68 15.29
N PHE A 56 14.89 6.20 14.26
CA PHE A 56 15.97 7.18 14.37
C PHE A 56 15.55 8.40 15.20
N GLU A 57 16.48 8.93 15.99
CA GLU A 57 16.22 10.13 16.82
C GLU A 57 16.58 11.41 16.07
N THR A 58 17.50 11.34 15.10
CA THR A 58 17.98 12.52 14.37
C THR A 58 18.01 12.30 12.85
N VAL A 59 17.98 13.42 12.12
CA VAL A 59 18.15 13.43 10.65
C VAL A 59 19.49 12.84 10.24
N GLU A 60 20.55 13.04 11.04
CA GLU A 60 21.88 12.50 10.74
C GLU A 60 21.88 10.97 10.76
N GLU A 61 21.28 10.37 11.80
CA GLU A 61 21.13 8.91 11.91
C GLU A 61 20.29 8.33 10.77
N GLN A 62 19.13 8.94 10.51
CA GLN A 62 18.25 8.53 9.41
C GLN A 62 18.98 8.61 8.07
N ARG A 63 19.68 9.72 7.80
CA ARG A 63 20.45 9.90 6.56
C ARG A 63 21.53 8.84 6.42
N ALA A 64 22.29 8.57 7.48
CA ALA A 64 23.34 7.55 7.44
C ALA A 64 22.76 6.18 7.09
N ALA A 65 21.65 5.79 7.72
CA ALA A 65 20.96 4.54 7.42
C ALA A 65 20.42 4.47 5.98
N ARG A 66 19.82 5.56 5.46
CA ARG A 66 19.30 5.60 4.08
C ARG A 66 20.41 5.57 3.02
N VAL A 67 21.54 6.22 3.29
CA VAL A 67 22.72 6.14 2.40
C VAL A 67 23.27 4.71 2.38
N GLU A 68 23.34 4.04 3.53
CA GLU A 68 23.75 2.64 3.60
C GLU A 68 22.77 1.71 2.87
N GLU A 69 21.46 1.89 3.10
CA GLU A 69 20.41 1.07 2.52
C GLU A 69 20.33 1.19 1.00
N PHE A 70 20.27 2.42 0.48
CA PHE A 70 20.07 2.68 -0.94
C PHE A 70 21.36 2.58 -1.76
N GLY A 71 22.52 2.84 -1.13
CA GLY A 71 23.82 2.78 -1.78
C GLY A 71 23.89 3.66 -3.04
N GLU A 72 24.53 3.13 -4.09
CA GLU A 72 24.69 3.85 -5.37
C GLU A 72 23.39 4.06 -6.14
N HIS A 73 22.32 3.35 -5.78
CA HIS A 73 21.01 3.43 -6.44
C HIS A 73 20.08 4.46 -5.79
N ALA A 74 20.57 5.27 -4.84
CA ALA A 74 19.77 6.23 -4.09
C ALA A 74 18.95 7.18 -4.94
N GLY A 75 19.48 7.69 -6.06
CA GLY A 75 18.77 8.67 -6.89
C GLY A 75 18.16 9.80 -6.06
N ASN A 76 16.86 10.04 -6.22
CA ASN A 76 16.13 11.06 -5.46
C ASN A 76 15.53 10.54 -4.14
N LEU A 77 15.73 9.26 -3.78
CA LEU A 77 15.16 8.68 -2.56
C LEU A 77 15.66 9.35 -1.29
N LEU A 78 16.89 9.89 -1.28
CA LEU A 78 17.39 10.63 -0.12
C LEU A 78 16.67 11.97 0.08
N ASP A 79 16.20 12.59 -0.99
CA ASP A 79 15.43 13.84 -0.89
C ASP A 79 13.99 13.57 -0.44
N MET A 80 13.45 12.39 -0.78
CA MET A 80 12.10 11.96 -0.41
C MET A 80 12.03 11.35 1.01
N TYR A 81 13.05 10.61 1.41
CA TYR A 81 13.03 9.75 2.62
C TYR A 81 14.12 10.07 3.64
N VAL A 82 14.65 11.30 3.60
CA VAL A 82 15.39 11.89 4.72
C VAL A 82 14.68 13.16 5.14
N ALA A 83 14.37 13.25 6.43
CA ALA A 83 13.65 14.36 7.02
C ALA A 83 14.45 15.67 6.97
N GLY A 84 13.71 16.78 6.88
CA GLY A 84 14.29 18.13 6.94
C GLY A 84 14.63 18.60 8.36
N SER A 85 14.06 17.95 9.37
CA SER A 85 14.25 18.24 10.80
C SER A 85 14.10 16.98 11.64
N ASP A 86 14.67 16.96 12.86
CA ASP A 86 14.56 15.82 13.77
C ASP A 86 13.10 15.54 14.18
N GLU A 87 12.26 16.57 14.23
CA GLU A 87 10.81 16.45 14.52
C GLU A 87 10.06 15.68 13.44
N ASP A 88 10.51 15.79 12.19
CA ASP A 88 9.86 15.16 11.04
C ASP A 88 10.31 13.71 10.80
N VAL A 89 11.39 13.27 11.46
CA VAL A 89 11.99 11.93 11.25
C VAL A 89 10.93 10.84 11.38
N PHE A 90 10.11 10.87 12.43
CA PHE A 90 9.06 9.88 12.63
C PHE A 90 8.07 9.81 11.45
N ASN A 91 7.59 10.95 10.96
CA ASN A 91 6.61 10.98 9.89
C ASN A 91 7.20 10.50 8.56
N ILE A 92 8.45 10.85 8.26
CA ILE A 92 9.16 10.38 7.06
C ILE A 92 9.43 8.88 7.14
N GLU A 93 9.72 8.34 8.32
CA GLU A 93 9.84 6.89 8.50
C GLU A 93 8.51 6.16 8.31
N VAL A 94 7.41 6.71 8.81
CA VAL A 94 6.07 6.17 8.54
C VAL A 94 5.78 6.17 7.03
N ASP A 95 6.11 7.26 6.34
CA ASP A 95 5.90 7.38 4.89
C ASP A 95 6.75 6.40 4.10
N TYR A 96 8.05 6.29 4.41
CA TYR A 96 8.93 5.31 3.77
C TYR A 96 8.44 3.88 3.94
N ASN A 97 7.99 3.49 5.14
CA ASN A 97 7.49 2.14 5.39
C ASN A 97 6.10 1.92 4.76
N THR A 98 5.26 2.95 4.70
CA THR A 98 3.98 2.90 3.97
C THR A 98 4.23 2.65 2.49
N ASP A 99 5.20 3.34 1.90
CA ASP A 99 5.50 3.23 0.48
C ASP A 99 6.20 1.93 0.12
N SER A 100 7.28 1.61 0.82
CA SER A 100 8.16 0.49 0.47
C SER A 100 7.53 -0.88 0.75
N TRP A 101 6.75 -1.02 1.83
CA TRP A 101 6.20 -2.33 2.22
C TRP A 101 4.76 -2.55 1.74
N PHE A 102 4.00 -1.49 1.47
CA PHE A 102 2.56 -1.59 1.19
C PHE A 102 2.15 -0.92 -0.12
N ALA A 103 2.29 0.40 -0.24
CA ALA A 103 1.72 1.14 -1.37
C ALA A 103 2.38 0.75 -2.70
N ARG A 104 3.71 0.62 -2.76
CA ARG A 104 4.44 0.23 -3.98
C ARG A 104 4.07 -1.20 -4.41
N PRO A 105 4.17 -2.25 -3.56
CA PRO A 105 3.75 -3.60 -3.95
C PRO A 105 2.27 -3.70 -4.35
N THR A 106 1.37 -2.98 -3.66
CA THR A 106 -0.06 -2.94 -4.03
C THR A 106 -0.25 -2.32 -5.42
N ARG A 107 0.43 -1.21 -5.71
CA ARG A 107 0.40 -0.58 -7.03
C ARG A 107 0.96 -1.49 -8.12
N GLU A 108 2.04 -2.23 -7.84
CA GLU A 108 2.61 -3.19 -8.79
C GLU A 108 1.61 -4.26 -9.22
N ILE A 109 0.86 -4.84 -8.26
CA ILE A 109 -0.18 -5.83 -8.56
C ILE A 109 -1.34 -5.17 -9.35
N LEU A 110 -1.80 -3.99 -8.94
CA LEU A 110 -2.85 -3.25 -9.66
C LEU A 110 -2.45 -2.95 -11.11
N ASN A 111 -1.21 -2.49 -11.33
CA ASN A 111 -0.65 -2.22 -12.65
C ASN A 111 -0.57 -3.49 -13.51
N ALA A 112 -0.20 -4.63 -12.91
CA ALA A 112 -0.16 -5.90 -13.61
C ALA A 112 -1.57 -6.34 -14.04
N MET A 113 -2.56 -6.24 -13.15
CA MET A 113 -3.95 -6.59 -13.44
C MET A 113 -4.58 -5.67 -14.48
N ALA A 114 -4.31 -4.36 -14.43
CA ALA A 114 -4.83 -3.38 -15.38
C ALA A 114 -4.33 -3.59 -16.82
N ARG A 115 -3.30 -4.42 -17.03
CA ARG A 115 -2.82 -4.84 -18.36
C ARG A 115 -3.53 -6.10 -18.88
N THR A 116 -4.41 -6.69 -18.08
CA THR A 116 -5.26 -7.82 -18.49
C THR A 116 -6.61 -7.32 -19.03
N ASN A 117 -7.54 -8.24 -19.31
CA ASN A 117 -8.91 -7.90 -19.73
C ASN A 117 -9.90 -7.86 -18.54
N GLU A 118 -9.40 -7.89 -17.30
CA GLU A 118 -10.21 -7.88 -16.08
C GLU A 118 -10.12 -6.53 -15.39
N ASP A 119 -11.22 -6.10 -14.79
CA ASP A 119 -11.26 -4.84 -14.03
C ASP A 119 -10.54 -5.00 -12.69
N SER A 120 -9.76 -3.98 -12.32
CA SER A 120 -9.20 -3.84 -10.98
C SER A 120 -9.69 -2.55 -10.32
N TYR A 121 -9.71 -2.53 -8.98
CA TYR A 121 -10.27 -1.44 -8.18
C TYR A 121 -9.34 -1.17 -6.99
N MET A 122 -8.83 0.06 -6.89
CA MET A 122 -7.97 0.47 -5.79
C MET A 122 -8.76 1.21 -4.71
N TYR A 123 -8.57 0.90 -3.43
CA TYR A 123 -8.98 1.77 -2.33
C TYR A 123 -7.80 2.41 -1.58
N LEU A 124 -8.07 3.59 -1.03
CA LEU A 124 -7.24 4.24 -0.02
C LEU A 124 -8.12 4.45 1.23
N PHE A 125 -7.81 3.74 2.31
CA PHE A 125 -8.56 3.84 3.55
C PHE A 125 -7.94 4.91 4.47
N THR A 126 -8.76 5.85 4.96
CA THR A 126 -8.28 7.07 5.65
C THR A 126 -8.98 7.33 6.97
N ARG A 127 -9.65 6.33 7.57
CA ARG A 127 -10.35 6.47 8.85
C ARG A 127 -9.59 5.78 10.00
N ASN A 128 -9.03 6.57 10.90
CA ASN A 128 -8.47 6.07 12.15
C ASN A 128 -9.51 6.09 13.29
N LEU A 129 -9.84 4.91 13.83
CA LEU A 129 -10.81 4.78 14.93
C LEU A 129 -10.29 5.38 16.25
N GLY A 130 -8.99 5.27 16.52
CA GLY A 130 -8.39 5.73 17.78
C GLY A 130 -8.27 7.25 17.84
N ASN A 131 -7.91 7.88 16.72
CA ASN A 131 -7.89 9.32 16.57
C ASN A 131 -8.29 9.72 15.14
N PRO A 132 -9.53 10.22 14.93
CA PRO A 132 -10.03 10.67 13.62
C PRO A 132 -9.16 11.65 12.84
N GLU A 133 -8.30 12.42 13.53
CA GLU A 133 -7.43 13.42 12.91
C GLU A 133 -6.09 12.82 12.43
N GLU A 134 -5.83 11.55 12.71
CA GLU A 134 -4.62 10.83 12.31
C GLU A 134 -4.87 9.90 11.13
N ARG A 135 -3.78 9.58 10.40
CA ARG A 135 -3.79 8.57 9.34
C ARG A 135 -4.09 7.18 9.90
N SER A 136 -4.56 6.29 9.04
CA SER A 136 -4.94 4.93 9.38
C SER A 136 -3.70 4.03 9.43
N PRO A 137 -3.38 3.39 10.57
CA PRO A 137 -2.30 2.42 10.65
C PRO A 137 -2.66 1.12 9.94
N HIS A 138 -1.66 0.28 9.71
CA HIS A 138 -1.87 -1.05 9.15
C HIS A 138 -2.95 -1.84 9.89
N ALA A 139 -3.79 -2.53 9.09
CA ALA A 139 -4.91 -3.35 9.51
C ALA A 139 -6.09 -2.60 10.18
N MET A 140 -6.09 -1.26 10.19
CA MET A 140 -7.19 -0.46 10.76
C MET A 140 -8.52 -0.73 10.05
N GLU A 141 -8.49 -0.94 8.73
CA GLU A 141 -9.66 -1.17 7.88
C GLU A 141 -10.36 -2.52 8.17
N LEU A 142 -9.63 -3.50 8.73
CA LEU A 142 -10.17 -4.85 8.95
C LEU A 142 -11.41 -4.86 9.83
N MET A 143 -11.45 -4.05 10.88
CA MET A 143 -12.63 -4.02 11.76
C MET A 143 -13.88 -3.46 11.06
N TYR A 144 -13.70 -2.62 10.04
CA TYR A 144 -14.78 -2.11 9.20
C TYR A 144 -15.21 -3.17 8.18
N VAL A 145 -14.27 -3.83 7.52
CA VAL A 145 -14.53 -4.94 6.58
C VAL A 145 -15.24 -6.11 7.25
N PHE A 146 -14.87 -6.46 8.48
CA PHE A 146 -15.47 -7.60 9.20
C PHE A 146 -16.64 -7.21 10.12
N ASN A 147 -17.02 -5.94 10.15
CA ASN A 147 -18.09 -5.44 11.01
C ASN A 147 -17.88 -5.79 12.49
N THR A 148 -16.65 -5.65 12.98
CA THR A 148 -16.21 -5.98 14.34
C THR A 148 -15.79 -4.75 15.16
N LEU A 149 -16.37 -3.59 14.85
CA LEU A 149 -16.10 -2.36 15.59
C LEU A 149 -16.45 -2.52 17.09
N PRO A 150 -15.67 -1.94 18.03
CA PRO A 150 -15.96 -2.00 19.46
C PRO A 150 -17.32 -1.39 19.83
N SER A 151 -17.90 -1.84 20.94
CA SER A 151 -19.11 -1.22 21.49
C SER A 151 -18.86 0.26 21.84
N GLY A 152 -19.80 1.14 21.48
CA GLY A 152 -19.69 2.58 21.72
C GLY A 152 -18.93 3.36 20.64
N THR A 153 -18.53 2.68 19.56
CA THR A 153 -18.07 3.31 18.32
C THR A 153 -19.18 4.19 17.71
N SER A 154 -18.78 5.27 17.03
CA SER A 154 -19.70 6.27 16.47
C SER A 154 -20.61 5.70 15.37
N ASP A 155 -21.74 6.35 15.12
CA ASP A 155 -22.65 5.96 14.04
C ASP A 155 -21.95 6.12 12.68
N GLU A 156 -21.13 7.17 12.50
CA GLU A 156 -20.34 7.41 11.30
C GLU A 156 -19.40 6.24 10.98
N ASP A 157 -18.74 5.66 11.98
CA ASP A 157 -17.87 4.50 11.79
C ASP A 157 -18.65 3.24 11.39
N TRP A 158 -19.86 3.03 11.95
CA TRP A 158 -20.74 1.95 11.53
C TRP A 158 -21.28 2.14 10.11
N GLU A 159 -21.51 3.38 9.67
CA GLU A 159 -21.87 3.69 8.29
C GLU A 159 -20.72 3.36 7.32
N ILE A 160 -19.47 3.68 7.69
CA ILE A 160 -18.28 3.27 6.92
C ILE A 160 -18.17 1.75 6.86
N ALA A 161 -18.33 1.05 7.99
CA ALA A 161 -18.28 -0.42 8.03
C ALA A 161 -19.36 -1.06 7.14
N LYS A 162 -20.58 -0.53 7.18
CA LYS A 162 -21.66 -0.97 6.30
C LYS A 162 -21.31 -0.76 4.83
N LEU A 163 -20.81 0.42 4.47
CA LEU A 163 -20.42 0.74 3.10
C LEU A 163 -19.33 -0.21 2.58
N MET A 164 -18.28 -0.44 3.38
CA MET A 164 -17.23 -1.40 3.02
C MET A 164 -17.79 -2.82 2.87
N ASN A 165 -18.69 -3.26 3.76
CA ASN A 165 -19.35 -4.55 3.60
C ASN A 165 -20.12 -4.63 2.28
N ASP A 166 -20.90 -3.62 1.95
CA ASP A 166 -21.69 -3.61 0.72
C ASP A 166 -20.79 -3.67 -0.53
N TYR A 167 -19.69 -2.91 -0.58
CA TYR A 167 -18.70 -2.98 -1.66
C TYR A 167 -18.06 -4.36 -1.79
N TRP A 168 -17.57 -4.95 -0.70
CA TRP A 168 -16.90 -6.26 -0.73
C TRP A 168 -17.88 -7.38 -1.09
N VAL A 169 -19.12 -7.30 -0.61
CA VAL A 169 -20.17 -8.27 -0.94
C VAL A 169 -20.61 -8.14 -2.40
N GLU A 170 -20.74 -6.92 -2.92
CA GLU A 170 -21.05 -6.69 -4.34
C GLU A 170 -19.93 -7.27 -5.22
N PHE A 171 -18.68 -6.95 -4.92
CA PHE A 171 -17.53 -7.48 -5.64
C PHE A 171 -17.48 -9.01 -5.61
N ALA A 172 -17.72 -9.63 -4.45
CA ALA A 172 -17.76 -11.09 -4.34
C ALA A 172 -18.88 -11.73 -5.18
N LYS A 173 -19.99 -11.02 -5.43
CA LYS A 173 -21.12 -11.52 -6.23
C LYS A 173 -20.92 -11.33 -7.73
N SER A 174 -20.38 -10.19 -8.13
CA SER A 174 -20.46 -9.71 -9.53
C SER A 174 -19.10 -9.37 -10.16
N GLY A 175 -18.01 -9.37 -9.40
CA GLY A 175 -16.67 -8.98 -9.88
C GLY A 175 -16.47 -7.46 -9.97
N THR A 176 -17.44 -6.65 -9.54
CA THR A 176 -17.31 -5.19 -9.44
C THR A 176 -17.85 -4.73 -8.09
N PRO A 177 -17.27 -3.72 -7.42
CA PRO A 177 -17.85 -3.15 -6.20
C PRO A 177 -19.10 -2.30 -6.48
N ASN A 178 -19.44 -2.04 -7.74
CA ASN A 178 -20.45 -1.05 -8.11
C ASN A 178 -21.86 -1.63 -8.28
N ASN A 179 -22.86 -0.89 -7.79
CA ASN A 179 -24.26 -1.07 -8.15
C ASN A 179 -25.00 0.29 -8.13
N ASN A 180 -26.33 0.29 -8.27
CA ASN A 180 -27.13 1.52 -8.35
C ASN A 180 -27.29 2.25 -6.99
N GLU A 181 -26.96 1.60 -5.88
CA GLU A 181 -27.16 2.13 -4.52
C GLU A 181 -25.85 2.62 -3.89
N LEU A 182 -24.70 2.16 -4.38
CA LEU A 182 -23.39 2.49 -3.86
C LEU A 182 -22.76 3.70 -4.59
N PRO A 183 -21.95 4.51 -3.88
CA PRO A 183 -21.09 5.48 -4.54
C PRO A 183 -20.23 4.78 -5.60
N GLN A 184 -20.02 5.44 -6.74
CA GLN A 184 -19.30 4.82 -7.83
C GLN A 184 -17.80 4.76 -7.52
N TRP A 185 -17.27 3.54 -7.52
CA TRP A 185 -15.85 3.24 -7.40
C TRP A 185 -15.25 3.11 -8.81
N PRO A 186 -14.29 3.97 -9.18
CA PRO A 186 -13.69 3.95 -10.50
C PRO A 186 -12.87 2.66 -10.71
N VAL A 187 -12.93 2.11 -11.92
CA VAL A 187 -11.94 1.11 -12.35
C VAL A 187 -10.56 1.77 -12.27
N TYR A 188 -9.58 1.01 -11.78
CA TYR A 188 -8.19 1.44 -11.69
C TYR A 188 -7.62 1.63 -13.09
N ASP A 189 -7.19 2.84 -13.39
CA ASP A 189 -6.51 3.20 -14.62
C ASP A 189 -5.01 3.37 -14.34
N ILE A 190 -4.17 2.74 -15.15
CA ILE A 190 -2.71 2.74 -14.94
C ILE A 190 -2.06 4.12 -15.14
N GLU A 191 -2.66 5.01 -15.94
CA GLU A 191 -2.12 6.35 -16.19
C GLU A 191 -2.60 7.36 -15.15
N GLN A 192 -3.86 7.24 -14.72
CA GLN A 192 -4.47 8.13 -13.74
C GLN A 192 -4.30 7.65 -12.29
N GLU A 193 -3.98 6.38 -12.07
CA GLU A 193 -3.89 5.73 -10.75
C GLU A 193 -5.14 6.01 -9.90
N THR A 194 -6.31 5.85 -10.52
CA THR A 194 -7.63 6.14 -9.92
C THR A 194 -7.93 5.21 -8.75
N HIS A 195 -8.46 5.77 -7.67
CA HIS A 195 -8.82 5.00 -6.49
C HIS A 195 -10.05 5.57 -5.78
N GLN A 196 -10.69 4.74 -4.98
CA GLN A 196 -11.76 5.14 -4.06
C GLN A 196 -11.15 5.45 -2.69
N ILE A 197 -11.29 6.69 -2.23
CA ILE A 197 -10.98 7.07 -0.87
C ILE A 197 -12.18 6.66 0.01
N ILE A 198 -11.90 5.88 1.04
CA ILE A 198 -12.88 5.39 2.02
C ILE A 198 -12.46 5.92 3.39
N GLY A 199 -13.16 6.97 3.83
CA GLY A 199 -13.06 7.53 5.17
C GLY A 199 -14.41 8.09 5.60
N VAL A 200 -14.42 9.13 6.44
CA VAL A 200 -15.66 9.86 6.79
C VAL A 200 -16.35 10.39 5.53
N GLU A 201 -15.56 10.84 4.56
CA GLU A 201 -16.04 11.15 3.22
C GLU A 201 -15.59 10.08 2.23
N VAL A 202 -16.53 9.68 1.36
CA VAL A 202 -16.29 8.73 0.27
C VAL A 202 -16.13 9.52 -1.01
N LYS A 203 -14.93 9.51 -1.58
CA LYS A 203 -14.60 10.29 -2.78
C LYS A 203 -13.63 9.57 -3.70
N GLN A 204 -13.59 9.97 -4.95
CA GLN A 204 -12.61 9.45 -5.90
C GLN A 204 -11.32 10.27 -5.80
N GLY A 205 -10.19 9.58 -5.88
CA GLY A 205 -8.85 10.15 -5.94
C GLY A 205 -8.06 9.59 -7.12
N ALA A 206 -6.88 10.15 -7.32
CA ALA A 206 -5.93 9.77 -8.36
C ALA A 206 -4.52 9.98 -7.82
N GLN A 207 -3.54 9.24 -8.35
CA GLN A 207 -2.12 9.50 -8.14
C GLN A 207 -1.68 9.53 -6.66
N PHE A 208 -2.04 8.50 -5.89
CA PHE A 208 -1.60 8.37 -4.49
C PHE A 208 -0.10 8.08 -4.43
N ARG A 209 0.68 9.06 -3.97
CA ARG A 209 2.15 8.97 -3.75
C ARG A 209 2.94 8.60 -5.02
N THR A 210 2.42 8.92 -6.20
CA THR A 210 2.97 8.48 -7.49
C THR A 210 4.46 8.80 -7.67
N GLN A 211 4.92 9.97 -7.19
CA GLN A 211 6.32 10.39 -7.39
C GLN A 211 7.27 9.51 -6.59
N GLU A 212 6.94 9.29 -5.32
CA GLU A 212 7.66 8.45 -4.37
C GLU A 212 7.68 6.99 -4.85
N LEU A 213 6.52 6.46 -5.24
CA LEU A 213 6.41 5.09 -5.71
C LEU A 213 7.17 4.88 -7.03
N ASN A 214 7.22 5.87 -7.93
CA ASN A 214 8.00 5.79 -9.17
C ASN A 214 9.51 5.75 -8.91
N GLU A 215 9.99 6.53 -7.94
CA GLU A 215 11.41 6.51 -7.57
C GLU A 215 11.80 5.21 -6.87
N LEU A 216 10.90 4.64 -6.05
CA LEU A 216 11.07 3.31 -5.49
C LEU A 216 11.08 2.23 -6.58
N ASP A 217 10.19 2.29 -7.57
CA ASP A 217 10.21 1.37 -8.71
C ASP A 217 11.56 1.39 -9.44
N ARG A 218 12.07 2.59 -9.78
CA ARG A 218 13.40 2.74 -10.37
C ARG A 218 14.48 2.09 -9.50
N TYR A 219 14.46 2.37 -8.20
CA TYR A 219 15.45 1.84 -7.27
C TYR A 219 15.43 0.31 -7.20
N PHE A 220 14.25 -0.31 -7.09
CA PHE A 220 14.13 -1.78 -7.06
C PHE A 220 14.53 -2.41 -8.38
N ASP A 221 14.16 -1.80 -9.52
CA ASP A 221 14.56 -2.26 -10.84
C ASP A 221 16.08 -2.20 -11.04
N ASP A 222 16.72 -1.09 -10.67
CA ASP A 222 18.17 -0.91 -10.78
C ASP A 222 18.93 -1.91 -9.88
N ARG A 223 18.46 -2.07 -8.64
CA ARG A 223 19.07 -3.00 -7.67
C ARG A 223 18.86 -4.47 -8.07
N TYR A 224 17.71 -4.81 -8.66
CA TYR A 224 17.45 -6.17 -9.12
C TYR A 224 18.22 -6.49 -10.41
N ASN A 225 18.29 -5.56 -11.35
CA ASN A 225 19.01 -5.75 -12.61
C ASN A 225 20.53 -5.81 -12.42
N SER A 226 21.11 -5.04 -11.49
CA SER A 226 22.55 -5.12 -11.15
C SER A 226 22.94 -6.43 -10.44
N ALA A 227 21.97 -7.13 -9.86
CA ALA A 227 22.15 -8.40 -9.16
C ALA A 227 22.08 -9.66 -10.05
N ARG A 228 21.69 -9.50 -11.32
CA ARG A 228 21.63 -10.58 -12.32
C ARG A 228 22.95 -10.69 -13.08
#